data_AF-A0A2U1TXT7-F1
#
_entry.id   AF-A0A2U1TXT7-F1
#
_cell.length_a   1.000
_cell.length_b   1.000
_cell.length_c   1.000
_cell.angle_alpha   90.00
_cell.angle_beta   90.00
_cell.angle_gamma   90.00
#
_symmetry.space_group_name_H-M   'P 1'
#
loop_
_entity.id
_entity.type
_entity.pdbx_description
1 polymer ?
#
loop_
_entity_poly.entity_id
_entity_poly.type
_entity_poly.pdbx_seq_one_letter_code
_entity_poly.pdbx_strand_id
1 'polypeptide(L)'
;MSMGTLKETLVFMQDNGVGSHRYEIYKSDSKGGYFAVIYIQKHIISDGSTFVTWIIDNSCYCLRSHYIPNARIECESHWKENYRALNVL
;
A
#
# COMPACT_ATOMS: atom_id res chain seq x y z
N MET A 1 14.11 4.35 13.47
CA MET A 1 13.30 3.75 12.39
C MET A 1 13.62 2.27 12.35
N SER A 2 12.69 1.38 12.69
CA SER A 2 12.98 -0.07 12.64
C SER A 2 13.15 -0.48 11.18
N MET A 3 14.40 -0.79 10.77
CA MET A 3 14.70 -1.27 9.42
C MET A 3 13.98 -2.60 9.20
N GLY A 4 12.91 -2.58 8.42
CA GLY A 4 12.31 -3.80 7.91
C GLY A 4 12.98 -4.19 6.60
N THR A 5 13.08 -5.49 6.33
CA THR A 5 13.54 -5.97 5.01
C THR A 5 12.34 -6.04 4.07
N LEU A 6 12.36 -5.31 2.95
CA LEU A 6 11.32 -5.40 1.92
C LEU A 6 11.26 -6.84 1.38
N LYS A 7 10.06 -7.41 1.35
CA LYS A 7 9.84 -8.78 0.85
C LYS A 7 8.98 -8.81 -0.40
N GLU A 8 7.98 -7.94 -0.49
CA GLU A 8 7.08 -7.92 -1.63
C GLU A 8 6.50 -6.53 -1.85
N THR A 9 6.19 -6.21 -3.11
CA THR A 9 5.48 -5.01 -3.51
C THR A 9 4.24 -5.41 -4.30
N LEU A 10 3.08 -4.90 -3.89
CA LEU A 10 1.79 -5.14 -4.53
C LEU A 10 1.28 -3.81 -5.06
N VAL A 11 0.64 -3.82 -6.23
CA VAL A 11 -0.03 -2.65 -6.80
C VAL A 11 -1.47 -3.03 -7.09
N PHE A 12 -2.40 -2.28 -6.53
CA PHE A 12 -3.83 -2.44 -6.74
C PHE A 12 -4.37 -1.22 -7.47
N MET A 13 -5.07 -1.44 -8.58
CA MET A 13 -5.71 -0.40 -9.37
C MET A 13 -7.19 -0.32 -9.01
N GLN A 14 -7.73 0.88 -8.87
CA GLN A 14 -9.19 1.05 -8.76
C GLN A 14 -9.86 0.71 -10.10
N ASP A 15 -11.07 0.15 -10.03
CA ASP A 15 -11.82 -0.34 -11.19
C ASP A 15 -12.16 0.79 -12.20
N ASN A 16 -12.19 2.06 -11.77
CA ASN A 16 -12.40 3.23 -12.62
C ASN A 16 -11.11 3.82 -13.21
N GLY A 17 -9.94 3.26 -12.89
CA GLY A 17 -8.64 3.75 -13.34
C GLY A 17 -8.20 5.11 -12.74
N VAL A 18 -8.93 5.64 -11.75
CA VAL A 18 -8.71 7.00 -11.19
C VAL A 18 -7.62 7.02 -10.12
N GLY A 19 -7.25 5.86 -9.57
CA GLY A 19 -6.20 5.79 -8.56
C GLY A 19 -5.58 4.41 -8.42
N SER A 20 -4.31 4.39 -8.03
CA SER A 20 -3.57 3.17 -7.70
C SER A 20 -3.07 3.24 -6.27
N HIS A 21 -3.03 2.10 -5.61
CA HIS A 21 -2.44 1.92 -4.29
C HIS A 21 -1.28 0.95 -4.39
N ARG A 22 -0.15 1.28 -3.76
CA ARG A 22 1.02 0.41 -3.68
C ARG A 22 1.23 0.00 -2.23
N TYR A 23 1.41 -1.30 -2.00
CA TYR A 23 1.71 -1.87 -0.70
C TYR A 23 3.10 -2.47 -0.75
N GLU A 24 4.00 -1.97 0.09
CA GLU A 24 5.32 -2.53 0.28
C GLU A 24 5.33 -3.31 1.60
N ILE A 25 5.47 -4.63 1.53
CA ILE A 25 5.45 -5.53 2.69
C ILE A 25 6.87 -5.73 3.19
N TYR A 26 7.11 -5.35 4.44
CA TYR A 26 8.38 -5.46 5.13
C TYR A 26 8.32 -6.51 6.23
N LYS A 27 9.38 -7.30 6.37
CA LYS A 27 9.60 -8.13 7.57
C LYS A 27 10.33 -7.30 8.62
N SER A 28 9.78 -7.22 9.82
CA SER A 28 10.46 -6.61 10.97
C SER A 28 11.24 -7.66 11.73
N ASP A 29 12.57 -7.59 11.69
CA ASP A 29 13.43 -8.53 12.43
C ASP A 29 13.37 -8.30 13.95
N SER A 30 12.98 -7.09 14.38
CA SER A 30 12.85 -6.74 15.81
C SER A 30 11.47 -7.07 16.40
N LYS A 31 10.40 -7.10 15.59
CA LYS A 31 9.02 -7.33 16.05
C LYS A 31 8.48 -8.73 15.70
N GLY A 32 9.25 -9.56 14.99
CA GLY A 32 8.88 -10.94 14.69
C GLY A 32 7.74 -11.11 13.68
N GLY A 33 7.35 -10.07 12.95
CA GLY A 33 6.19 -10.07 12.05
C GLY A 33 6.37 -9.19 10.82
N TYR A 34 5.28 -8.99 10.08
CA TYR A 34 5.26 -8.15 8.88
C TYR A 34 4.49 -6.85 9.12
N PHE A 35 4.85 -5.83 8.37
CA PHE A 35 4.06 -4.60 8.23
C PHE A 35 4.09 -4.13 6.79
N ALA A 36 3.08 -3.39 6.37
CA ALA A 36 3.03 -2.77 5.06
C ALA A 36 3.19 -1.26 5.16
N VAL A 37 3.94 -0.68 4.22
CA VAL A 37 3.85 0.74 3.89
C VAL A 37 2.89 0.87 2.72
N ILE A 38 1.87 1.68 2.87
CA ILE A 38 0.82 1.91 1.89
C ILE A 38 1.08 3.27 1.25
N TYR A 39 1.07 3.29 -0.08
CA TYR A 39 1.19 4.50 -0.88
C TYR A 39 -0.04 4.67 -1.75
N ILE A 40 -0.42 5.93 -1.97
CA ILE A 40 -1.42 6.32 -2.96
C ILE A 40 -0.73 7.07 -4.11
N GLN A 41 -1.16 6.79 -5.32
CA GLN A 41 -0.71 7.53 -6.50
C GLN A 41 -1.41 8.90 -6.54
N LYS A 42 -0.65 9.99 -6.66
CA LYS A 42 -1.18 11.34 -6.88
C LYS A 42 -0.61 11.96 -8.15
N HIS A 43 -1.48 12.69 -8.83
CA HIS A 43 -1.11 13.61 -9.91
C HIS A 43 -0.81 14.97 -9.30
N ILE A 44 0.39 15.49 -9.55
CA ILE A 44 0.82 16.82 -9.13
C ILE A 44 1.00 17.64 -10.41
N ILE A 45 0.36 18.80 -10.47
CA ILE A 45 0.52 19.75 -11.57
C ILE A 45 1.44 20.87 -11.08
N SER A 46 2.58 21.08 -11.74
CA SER A 46 3.53 22.16 -11.45
C SER A 46 4.08 22.70 -12.75
N ASP A 47 4.05 24.03 -12.94
CA ASP A 47 4.58 24.73 -14.13
C ASP A 47 4.10 24.15 -15.47
N GLY A 48 2.80 23.85 -15.57
CA GLY A 48 2.19 23.26 -16.77
C GLY A 48 2.57 21.80 -17.05
N SER A 49 3.38 21.19 -16.18
CA SER A 49 3.76 19.78 -16.25
C SER A 49 2.97 18.95 -15.25
N THR A 50 2.52 17.76 -15.68
CA THR A 50 1.83 16.79 -14.82
C THR A 50 2.81 15.69 -14.42
N PHE A 51 3.02 15.54 -13.12
CA PHE A 51 3.85 14.50 -12.52
C PHE A 51 2.96 13.48 -11.82
N VAL A 52 3.33 12.21 -11.90
CA VAL A 52 2.69 11.14 -11.16
C VAL A 52 3.67 10.67 -10.10
N THR A 53 3.26 10.69 -8.84
CA THR A 53 4.11 10.29 -7.71
C THR A 53 3.36 9.40 -6.72
N TRP A 54 4.12 8.67 -5.91
CA TRP A 54 3.61 7.86 -4.81
C TRP A 54 3.80 8.61 -3.49
N ILE A 55 2.71 8.85 -2.79
CA ILE A 55 2.73 9.48 -1.46
C ILE A 55 2.39 8.42 -0.43
N ILE A 56 3.11 8.41 0.70
CA ILE A 56 2.80 7.52 1.83
C ILE A 56 1.41 7.89 2.37
N ASP A 57 0.49 6.93 2.32
CA ASP A 57 -0.83 6.99 2.94
C ASP A 57 -0.77 6.43 4.36
N ASN A 58 -0.08 5.29 4.54
CA ASN A 58 0.17 4.70 5.85
C ASN A 58 1.59 4.16 5.94
N SER A 59 2.38 4.66 6.90
CA SER A 59 3.78 4.29 7.06
C SER A 59 4.01 2.97 7.81
N CYS A 60 2.97 2.41 8.47
CA CYS A 60 3.12 1.22 9.29
C CYS A 60 1.77 0.51 9.52
N TYR A 61 1.23 -0.11 8.47
CA TYR A 61 0.09 -1.00 8.61
C TYR A 61 0.56 -2.36 9.16
N CYS A 62 0.26 -2.64 10.43
CA CYS A 62 0.64 -3.89 11.07
C CYS A 62 -0.13 -5.08 10.47
N LEU A 63 0.60 -6.07 9.97
CA LEU A 63 0.01 -7.31 9.44
C LEU A 63 -0.01 -8.36 10.55
N ARG A 64 -1.09 -9.15 10.59
CA ARG A 64 -1.23 -10.25 11.56
C ARG A 64 -0.49 -11.50 11.10
N SER A 65 -0.36 -11.65 9.79
CA SER A 65 0.33 -12.77 9.17
C SER A 65 1.83 -12.80 9.50
N HIS A 66 2.35 -14.02 9.63
CA HIS A 66 3.78 -14.34 9.76
C HIS A 66 4.34 -15.03 8.49
N TYR A 67 3.56 -15.05 7.41
CA TYR A 67 3.92 -15.63 6.11
C TYR A 67 3.52 -14.71 4.97
N ILE A 68 4.38 -14.56 3.97
CA ILE A 68 4.18 -13.62 2.85
C ILE A 68 2.87 -13.86 2.07
N PRO A 69 2.49 -15.09 1.70
CA PRO A 69 1.23 -15.31 0.98
C PRO A 69 0.00 -14.83 1.76
N ASN A 70 -0.02 -15.03 3.06
CA ASN A 70 -1.12 -14.58 3.92
C ASN A 70 -1.08 -13.05 4.13
N ALA A 71 0.12 -12.46 4.21
CA ALA A 71 0.29 -11.00 4.26
C ALA A 71 -0.25 -10.32 2.99
N ARG A 72 -0.05 -10.95 1.83
CA ARG A 72 -0.63 -10.49 0.55
C ARG A 72 -2.15 -10.46 0.59
N ILE A 73 -2.77 -11.53 1.08
CA ILE A 73 -4.24 -11.62 1.21
C ILE A 73 -4.75 -10.54 2.17
N GLU A 74 -4.08 -10.31 3.30
CA GLU A 74 -4.44 -9.23 4.23
C GLU A 74 -4.37 -7.85 3.56
N CYS A 75 -3.30 -7.55 2.81
CA CYS A 75 -3.19 -6.30 2.06
C CYS A 75 -4.29 -6.15 0.99
N GLU A 76 -4.63 -7.23 0.29
CA GLU A 76 -5.70 -7.23 -0.72
C GLU A 76 -7.07 -6.99 -0.09
N SER A 77 -7.38 -7.66 1.02
CA SER A 77 -8.62 -7.45 1.78
C SER A 77 -8.70 -6.02 2.31
N HIS A 78 -7.63 -5.52 2.92
CA HIS A 78 -7.56 -4.12 3.36
C HIS A 78 -7.82 -3.16 2.20
N TRP A 79 -7.21 -3.41 1.04
CA TRP A 79 -7.43 -2.57 -0.13
C TRP A 79 -8.90 -2.59 -0.60
N LYS A 80 -9.50 -3.78 -0.68
CA LYS A 80 -10.90 -3.97 -1.07
C LYS A 80 -11.87 -3.25 -0.13
N GLU A 81 -11.64 -3.35 1.18
CA GLU A 81 -12.51 -2.76 2.19
C GLU A 81 -12.43 -1.22 2.19
N ASN A 82 -11.24 -0.65 2.01
CA ASN A 82 -11.03 0.79 2.21
C ASN A 82 -11.07 1.61 0.93
N TYR A 83 -10.68 1.05 -0.22
CA TYR A 83 -10.47 1.84 -1.44
C TYR A 83 -11.24 1.36 -2.66
N ARG A 84 -11.72 0.11 -2.67
CA ARG A 84 -12.53 -0.41 -3.80
C ARG A 84 -13.98 0.12 -3.78
N ALA A 85 -14.52 0.42 -2.59
CA ALA A 85 -15.92 0.79 -2.40
C ALA A 85 -16.20 2.31 -2.35
N LEU A 86 -15.19 3.19 -2.47
CA LEU A 86 -15.37 4.65 -2.39
C LEU A 86 -16.07 5.30 -3.63
N ASN A 87 -16.84 4.53 -4.41
CA ASN A 87 -17.62 4.99 -5.57
C ASN A 87 -19.15 4.87 -5.36
N VAL A 88 -19.65 4.98 -4.12
CA VAL A 88 -21.09 5.17 -3.89
C VAL A 88 -21.29 6.37 -2.97
N LEU A 89 -21.28 7.58 -3.54
CA LEU A 89 -22.04 8.75 -3.11
C LEU A 89 -22.15 9.74 -4.27
#